data_AF-A0A432SZ68-F1
#
_entry.id   AF-A0A432SZ68-F1
#
_cell.length_a   1.000
_cell.length_b   1.000
_cell.length_c   1.000
_cell.angle_alpha   90.00
_cell.angle_beta   90.00
_cell.angle_gamma   90.00
#
_symmetry.space_group_name_H-M   'P 1'
#
loop_
_entity.id
_entity.type
_entity.pdbx_description
1 polymer ?
#
loop_
_entity_poly.entity_id
_entity_poly.type
_entity_poly.pdbx_seq_one_letter_code
_entity_poly.pdbx_strand_id
1 'polypeptide(L)'
;MKKHFITFLVLTLTVFAFDDAYLKSVEESIKKYDVETVEYMKPIEEKQITHQRTKKVTVVNKRIKTPNDIEIFTNKNIKPINYTNTISLNKLEVSEKKQKFFHMILPAILISKEKLRVKRERVLSLRHTPEAQLSKKDRTFLAKLYKKYRTDDINKLANRLKTHPVSIILAQAAIESGWGESRFFKKANNIFGMWSVNKNEPRIKALKSRKGKAIYLKKYASLSDSIDDYFVLIGRGAYKSFRKKRNITDNPLILVQYLINYCELREKYTRKLRNFIVHNKLRKFDKFRIDKQYL
;
A
#
# COMPACT_ATOMS: atom_id res chain seq x y z
N MET A 1 7.53 21.03 -26.62
CA MET A 1 6.51 20.81 -25.55
C MET A 1 7.14 20.17 -24.32
N LYS A 2 7.48 20.96 -23.29
CA LYS A 2 8.09 20.47 -22.04
C LYS A 2 7.03 19.68 -21.23
N LYS A 3 7.11 18.34 -21.23
CA LYS A 3 6.29 17.49 -20.37
C LYS A 3 6.67 17.73 -18.90
N HIS A 4 5.86 18.49 -18.17
CA HIS A 4 5.98 18.60 -16.71
C HIS A 4 5.69 17.24 -16.07
N PHE A 5 6.73 16.49 -15.77
CA PHE A 5 6.65 15.37 -14.84
C PHE A 5 6.33 15.93 -13.45
N ILE A 6 5.06 15.84 -13.04
CA ILE A 6 4.68 16.06 -11.64
C ILE A 6 5.24 14.87 -10.86
N THR A 7 6.49 15.01 -10.41
CA THR A 7 7.10 14.12 -9.42
C THR A 7 6.28 14.27 -8.15
N PHE A 8 5.50 13.24 -7.80
CA PHE A 8 4.85 13.17 -6.49
C PHE A 8 5.95 13.00 -5.46
N LEU A 9 6.38 14.14 -4.94
CA LEU A 9 7.40 14.24 -3.93
C LEU A 9 6.78 13.80 -2.60
N VAL A 10 6.93 12.53 -2.24
CA VAL A 10 6.77 12.10 -0.85
C VAL A 10 8.01 12.60 -0.10
N LEU A 11 8.12 13.92 0.05
CA LEU A 11 9.09 14.55 0.90
C LEU A 11 8.53 14.38 2.31
N THR A 12 8.96 13.30 2.95
CA THR A 12 8.68 13.02 4.36
C THR A 12 9.14 14.24 5.15
N LEU A 13 8.21 15.13 5.51
CA LEU A 13 8.42 16.25 6.43
C LEU A 13 8.52 15.73 7.88
N THR A 14 9.40 14.75 8.08
CA THR A 14 9.94 14.30 9.35
C THR A 14 11.42 14.09 9.13
N VAL A 15 12.16 15.21 9.02
CA VAL A 15 13.52 15.26 9.54
C VAL A 15 13.37 15.19 11.06
N PHE A 16 13.17 13.97 11.57
CA PHE A 16 13.75 13.62 12.85
C PHE A 16 14.98 12.82 12.47
N ALA A 17 16.15 13.33 12.88
CA ALA A 17 17.43 12.70 12.69
C ALA A 17 17.31 11.20 12.93
N PHE A 18 17.64 10.40 11.92
CA PHE A 18 17.98 9.01 12.20
C PHE A 18 19.26 9.09 13.03
N ASP A 19 19.20 8.64 14.28
CA ASP A 19 20.37 8.45 15.13
C ASP A 19 21.43 7.68 14.32
N ASP A 20 22.68 8.14 14.33
CA ASP A 20 23.80 7.52 13.62
C ASP A 20 23.96 6.04 14.00
N ALA A 21 23.51 5.64 15.19
CA ALA A 21 23.42 4.24 15.59
C ALA A 21 22.50 3.39 14.68
N TYR A 22 21.38 3.96 14.23
CA TYR A 22 20.47 3.30 13.29
C TYR A 22 21.11 3.14 11.90
N LEU A 23 21.79 4.17 11.40
CA LEU A 23 22.47 4.11 10.10
C LEU A 23 23.63 3.09 10.13
N LYS A 24 24.39 3.05 11.22
CA LYS A 24 25.50 2.10 11.42
C LYS A 24 25.02 0.64 11.50
N SER A 25 23.94 0.37 12.24
CA SER A 25 23.33 -0.97 12.28
C SER A 25 22.78 -1.43 10.92
N VAL A 26 22.35 -0.48 10.08
CA VAL A 26 21.92 -0.74 8.71
C VAL A 26 23.12 -1.08 7.81
N GLU A 27 24.25 -0.37 7.91
CA GLU A 27 25.47 -0.68 7.16
C GLU A 27 26.07 -2.05 7.50
N GLU A 28 26.09 -2.43 8.77
CA GLU A 28 26.55 -3.75 9.21
C GLU A 28 25.64 -4.87 8.67
N SER A 29 24.33 -4.64 8.62
CA SER A 29 23.37 -5.58 8.02
C SER A 29 23.54 -5.72 6.50
N ILE A 30 24.02 -4.68 5.80
CA ILE A 30 24.29 -4.69 4.35
C ILE A 30 25.49 -5.60 4.06
N LYS A 31 26.59 -5.45 4.81
CA LYS A 31 27.78 -6.31 4.65
C LYS A 31 27.48 -7.79 4.85
N LYS A 32 26.51 -8.14 5.70
CA LYS A 32 26.10 -9.52 5.94
C LYS A 32 25.20 -10.11 4.84
N TYR A 33 24.47 -9.28 4.09
CA TYR A 33 23.50 -9.73 3.08
C TYR A 33 24.03 -9.76 1.64
N ASP A 34 25.13 -9.07 1.33
CA ASP A 34 25.75 -9.08 0.00
C ASP A 34 26.46 -10.40 -0.35
N VAL A 35 26.50 -11.37 0.57
CA VAL A 35 27.19 -12.66 0.39
C VAL A 35 26.27 -13.78 -0.17
N GLU A 36 24.93 -13.60 -0.20
CA GLU A 36 24.01 -14.67 -0.64
C GLU A 36 23.12 -14.26 -1.84
N THR A 37 23.67 -14.50 -3.03
CA THR A 37 23.06 -14.93 -4.31
C THR A 37 21.64 -14.48 -4.68
N VAL A 38 21.52 -13.83 -5.85
CA VAL A 38 20.27 -13.70 -6.62
C VAL A 38 20.24 -14.79 -7.71
N GLU A 39 19.56 -15.90 -7.43
CA GLU A 39 19.31 -16.96 -8.40
C GLU A 39 18.16 -16.59 -9.35
N TYR A 40 18.31 -16.91 -10.63
CA TYR A 40 17.41 -16.50 -11.72
C TYR A 40 16.11 -17.33 -11.70
N MET A 41 15.03 -16.80 -11.11
CA MET A 41 13.72 -17.47 -11.11
C MET A 41 12.96 -17.28 -12.44
N LYS A 42 12.52 -18.40 -13.03
CA LYS A 42 11.66 -18.46 -14.23
C LYS A 42 10.30 -17.75 -14.02
N PRO A 43 9.66 -17.24 -15.08
CA PRO A 43 8.34 -16.61 -15.00
C PRO A 43 7.28 -17.58 -14.46
N ILE A 44 6.39 -17.07 -13.59
CA ILE A 44 5.25 -17.83 -13.07
C ILE A 44 4.17 -17.88 -14.16
N GLU A 45 3.79 -19.09 -14.59
CA GLU A 45 2.64 -19.32 -15.46
C GLU A 45 1.34 -18.89 -14.78
N GLU A 46 0.50 -18.13 -15.50
CA GLU A 46 -0.84 -17.73 -15.06
C GLU A 46 -1.72 -18.99 -14.94
N LYS A 47 -1.91 -19.50 -13.70
CA LYS A 47 -2.93 -20.52 -13.43
C LYS A 47 -4.30 -20.00 -13.88
N GLN A 48 -5.00 -20.83 -14.67
CA GLN A 48 -6.35 -20.58 -15.16
C GLN A 48 -7.26 -20.13 -14.01
N ILE A 49 -7.84 -18.94 -14.17
CA ILE A 49 -8.76 -18.35 -13.20
C ILE A 49 -10.12 -19.04 -13.36
N THR A 50 -10.40 -20.05 -12.54
CA THR A 50 -11.76 -20.56 -12.34
C THR A 50 -12.66 -19.40 -11.92
N HIS A 51 -13.71 -19.13 -12.70
CA HIS A 51 -14.73 -18.09 -12.49
C HIS A 51 -15.57 -18.37 -11.23
N GLN A 52 -14.98 -18.26 -10.04
CA GLN A 52 -15.72 -18.42 -8.80
C GLN A 52 -15.39 -17.29 -7.81
N ARG A 53 -16.46 -16.55 -7.48
CA ARG A 53 -16.67 -15.56 -6.40
C ARG A 53 -16.59 -14.08 -6.80
N THR A 54 -17.74 -13.57 -7.23
CA THR A 54 -18.09 -12.15 -7.42
C THR A 54 -18.59 -11.46 -6.14
N LYS A 55 -18.66 -12.17 -5.01
CA LYS A 55 -19.13 -11.63 -3.73
C LYS A 55 -18.17 -10.56 -3.22
N LYS A 56 -18.74 -9.45 -2.75
CA LYS A 56 -17.97 -8.36 -2.12
C LYS A 56 -17.61 -8.79 -0.70
N VAL A 57 -16.38 -8.49 -0.29
CA VAL A 57 -15.94 -8.68 1.11
C VAL A 57 -16.92 -8.01 2.08
N THR A 58 -17.38 -8.77 3.08
CA THR A 58 -18.19 -8.27 4.18
C THR A 58 -17.28 -7.66 5.24
N VAL A 59 -17.13 -6.33 5.22
CA VAL A 59 -16.23 -5.58 6.10
C VAL A 59 -16.89 -5.28 7.44
N VAL A 60 -16.14 -5.42 8.54
CA VAL A 60 -16.58 -5.04 9.89
C VAL A 60 -15.94 -3.71 10.27
N ASN A 61 -16.72 -2.63 10.25
CA ASN A 61 -16.22 -1.31 10.69
C ASN A 61 -16.07 -1.28 12.22
N LYS A 62 -14.92 -0.81 12.70
CA LYS A 62 -14.64 -0.70 14.15
C LYS A 62 -13.99 0.64 14.46
N ARG A 63 -14.54 1.35 15.46
CA ARG A 63 -13.88 2.50 16.08
C ARG A 63 -13.12 2.03 17.31
N ILE A 64 -11.97 2.62 17.59
CA ILE A 64 -11.09 2.24 18.71
C ILE A 64 -10.79 3.45 19.60
N LYS A 65 -10.65 3.20 20.91
CA LYS A 65 -10.31 4.19 21.93
C LYS A 65 -8.97 3.89 22.59
N THR A 66 -8.65 2.60 22.77
CA THR A 66 -7.45 2.12 23.45
C THR A 66 -6.74 1.04 22.63
N PRO A 67 -5.44 0.76 22.90
CA PRO A 67 -4.73 -0.33 22.23
C PRO A 67 -5.39 -1.70 22.38
N ASN A 68 -6.15 -1.92 23.45
CA ASN A 68 -6.86 -3.18 23.70
C ASN A 68 -8.02 -3.41 22.73
N ASP A 69 -8.53 -2.36 22.09
CA ASP A 69 -9.58 -2.49 21.07
C ASP A 69 -9.04 -3.05 19.74
N ILE A 70 -7.72 -3.09 19.56
CA ILE A 70 -7.06 -3.69 18.39
C ILE A 70 -7.13 -5.22 18.52
N GLU A 71 -7.78 -5.86 17.55
CA GLU A 71 -8.01 -7.29 17.54
C GLU A 71 -6.72 -8.01 17.14
N ILE A 72 -6.26 -8.90 18.02
CA ILE A 72 -5.07 -9.70 17.80
C ILE A 72 -5.51 -10.99 17.11
N PHE A 73 -5.10 -11.15 15.85
CA PHE A 73 -5.33 -12.40 15.13
C PHE A 73 -4.32 -13.47 15.58
N THR A 74 -4.82 -14.70 15.77
CA THR A 74 -4.02 -15.86 16.18
C THR A 74 -3.69 -16.78 15.00
N ASN A 75 -4.37 -16.61 13.86
CA ASN A 75 -4.22 -17.44 12.67
C ASN A 75 -4.10 -16.57 11.39
N LYS A 76 -3.83 -17.21 10.25
CA LYS A 76 -3.58 -16.53 8.97
C LYS A 76 -4.85 -16.07 8.24
N ASN A 77 -6.02 -16.59 8.61
CA ASN A 77 -7.32 -16.25 8.04
C ASN A 77 -8.03 -15.29 8.99
N ILE A 78 -8.03 -14.00 8.67
CA ILE A 78 -8.44 -12.98 9.62
C ILE A 78 -9.76 -12.34 9.25
N LYS A 79 -10.44 -11.83 10.28
CA LYS A 79 -11.61 -10.98 10.14
C LYS A 79 -11.23 -9.66 9.43
N PRO A 80 -12.01 -9.21 8.42
CA PRO A 80 -11.74 -7.98 7.69
C PRO A 80 -12.23 -6.75 8.49
N ILE A 81 -11.50 -6.40 9.55
CA ILE A 81 -11.81 -5.23 10.38
C ILE A 81 -11.34 -3.96 9.68
N ASN A 82 -12.24 -3.02 9.47
CA ASN A 82 -11.92 -1.69 8.96
C ASN A 82 -11.95 -0.67 10.09
N TYR A 83 -10.77 -0.32 10.59
CA TYR A 83 -10.63 0.71 11.61
C TYR A 83 -10.95 2.10 11.01
N THR A 84 -11.95 2.76 11.58
CA THR A 84 -12.43 4.09 11.13
C THR A 84 -11.67 5.25 11.78
N ASN A 85 -10.86 4.95 12.79
CA ASN A 85 -9.93 5.88 13.39
C ASN A 85 -8.67 5.14 13.85
N THR A 86 -7.66 5.92 14.20
CA THR A 86 -6.42 5.46 14.82
C THR A 86 -6.30 5.97 16.25
N ILE A 87 -5.34 5.40 16.98
CA ILE A 87 -4.95 5.80 18.35
C ILE A 87 -3.43 5.89 18.43
N SER A 88 -2.93 6.56 19.48
CA SER A 88 -1.50 6.59 19.80
C SER A 88 -1.07 5.25 20.42
N LEU A 89 0.10 4.74 20.05
CA LEU A 89 0.67 3.50 20.62
C LEU A 89 1.98 3.78 21.39
N ASN A 90 2.35 5.05 21.54
CA ASN A 90 3.57 5.52 22.18
C ASN A 90 3.71 5.21 23.67
N LYS A 91 2.62 4.87 24.37
CA LYS A 91 2.67 4.45 25.78
C LYS A 91 2.96 2.96 25.96
N LEU A 92 3.00 2.18 24.87
CA LEU A 92 3.29 0.75 24.91
C LEU A 92 4.79 0.50 24.76
N GLU A 93 5.22 -0.65 25.26
CA GLU A 93 6.56 -1.18 24.99
C GLU A 93 6.83 -1.31 23.50
N VAL A 94 8.10 -1.15 23.10
CA VAL A 94 8.48 -1.08 21.68
C VAL A 94 8.03 -2.33 20.90
N SER A 95 8.15 -3.51 21.48
CA SER A 95 7.74 -4.77 20.87
C SER A 95 6.22 -4.83 20.67
N GLU A 96 5.45 -4.50 21.72
CA GLU A 96 3.98 -4.49 21.71
C GLU A 96 3.44 -3.44 20.73
N LYS A 97 4.00 -2.23 20.73
CA LYS A 97 3.67 -1.17 19.77
C LYS A 97 3.78 -1.65 18.33
N LYS A 98 4.90 -2.28 17.97
CA LYS A 98 5.14 -2.79 16.61
C LYS A 98 4.13 -3.89 16.26
N GLN A 99 3.84 -4.79 17.19
CA GLN A 99 2.85 -5.84 17.00
C GLN A 99 1.44 -5.25 16.79
N LYS A 100 0.96 -4.41 17.70
CA LYS A 100 -0.35 -3.74 17.62
C LYS A 100 -0.48 -2.91 16.35
N PHE A 101 0.58 -2.23 15.92
CA PHE A 101 0.60 -1.54 14.64
C PHE A 101 0.29 -2.50 13.48
N PHE A 102 0.97 -3.64 13.37
CA PHE A 102 0.69 -4.60 12.31
C PHE A 102 -0.71 -5.21 12.39
N HIS A 103 -1.21 -5.51 13.60
CA HIS A 103 -2.59 -6.00 13.77
C HIS A 103 -3.65 -4.97 13.36
N MET A 104 -3.36 -3.67 13.54
CA MET A 104 -4.24 -2.60 13.10
C MET A 104 -4.22 -2.38 11.58
N ILE A 105 -3.05 -2.46 10.93
CA ILE A 105 -2.91 -2.15 9.50
C ILE A 105 -3.26 -3.34 8.59
N LEU A 106 -2.90 -4.56 8.99
CA LEU A 106 -3.03 -5.74 8.12
C LEU A 106 -4.46 -5.98 7.60
N PRO A 107 -5.53 -5.92 8.41
CA PRO A 107 -6.89 -6.08 7.92
C PRO A 107 -7.26 -5.09 6.81
N ALA A 108 -6.89 -3.81 6.96
CA ALA A 108 -7.12 -2.78 5.96
C ALA A 108 -6.41 -3.09 4.63
N ILE A 109 -5.17 -3.61 4.69
CA ILE A 109 -4.43 -4.06 3.50
C ILE A 109 -5.18 -5.18 2.79
N LEU A 110 -5.62 -6.20 3.53
CA LEU A 110 -6.30 -7.35 2.93
C LEU A 110 -7.65 -6.97 2.33
N ILE A 111 -8.43 -6.10 2.98
CA ILE A 111 -9.69 -5.54 2.46
C ILE A 111 -9.46 -4.85 1.12
N SER A 112 -8.49 -3.93 1.06
CA SER A 112 -8.18 -3.21 -0.17
C SER A 112 -7.67 -4.12 -1.27
N LYS A 113 -6.83 -5.11 -0.94
CA LYS A 113 -6.34 -6.10 -1.89
C LYS A 113 -7.49 -6.92 -2.48
N GLU A 114 -8.43 -7.35 -1.65
CA GLU A 114 -9.59 -8.13 -2.08
C GLU A 114 -10.55 -7.31 -2.95
N LYS A 115 -10.84 -6.07 -2.56
CA LYS A 115 -11.61 -5.12 -3.39
C LYS A 115 -10.97 -4.93 -4.77
N LEU A 116 -9.64 -4.91 -4.86
CA LEU A 116 -8.93 -4.78 -6.14
C LEU A 116 -8.90 -6.08 -6.93
N ARG A 117 -8.78 -7.23 -6.27
CA ARG A 117 -8.87 -8.56 -6.89
C ARG A 117 -10.19 -8.72 -7.65
N VAL A 118 -11.31 -8.50 -6.96
CA VAL A 118 -12.67 -8.60 -7.56
C VAL A 118 -12.83 -7.62 -8.72
N LYS A 119 -12.34 -6.38 -8.59
CA LYS A 119 -12.36 -5.40 -9.70
C LYS A 119 -11.53 -5.87 -10.89
N ARG A 120 -10.33 -6.41 -10.65
CA ARG A 120 -9.44 -6.89 -11.70
C ARG A 120 -10.05 -8.07 -12.44
N GLU A 121 -10.66 -9.01 -11.72
CA GLU A 121 -11.34 -10.16 -12.34
C GLU A 121 -12.48 -9.72 -13.24
N ARG A 122 -13.32 -8.79 -12.78
CA ARG A 122 -14.37 -8.21 -13.63
C ARG A 122 -13.79 -7.47 -14.85
N VAL A 123 -12.67 -6.77 -14.71
CA VAL A 123 -12.01 -6.13 -15.87
C VAL A 123 -11.50 -7.18 -16.86
N LEU A 124 -10.93 -8.29 -16.36
CA LEU A 124 -10.42 -9.36 -17.22
C LEU A 124 -11.54 -10.14 -17.92
N SER A 125 -12.69 -10.35 -17.28
CA SER A 125 -13.84 -11.01 -17.90
C SER A 125 -14.43 -10.18 -19.05
N LEU A 126 -14.26 -8.85 -19.02
CA LEU A 126 -14.72 -7.93 -20.06
C LEU A 126 -13.68 -7.67 -21.15
N ARG A 127 -12.46 -8.23 -21.04
CA ARG A 127 -11.32 -7.91 -21.92
C ARG A 127 -11.60 -8.17 -23.39
N HIS A 128 -12.34 -9.24 -23.66
CA HIS A 128 -12.62 -9.73 -25.02
C HIS A 128 -14.06 -9.42 -25.46
N THR A 129 -14.79 -8.62 -24.67
CA THR A 129 -16.15 -8.20 -25.00
C THR A 129 -16.11 -6.95 -25.88
N PRO A 130 -16.67 -6.97 -27.10
CA PRO A 130 -16.77 -5.77 -27.94
C PRO A 130 -17.53 -4.64 -27.25
N GLU A 131 -17.13 -3.38 -27.46
CA GLU A 131 -17.73 -2.20 -26.81
C GLU A 131 -19.25 -2.11 -27.04
N ALA A 132 -19.72 -2.48 -28.23
CA ALA A 132 -21.14 -2.51 -28.59
C ALA A 132 -21.95 -3.49 -27.71
N GLN A 133 -21.33 -4.58 -27.27
CA GLN A 133 -21.96 -5.64 -26.47
C GLN A 133 -21.87 -5.39 -24.96
N LEU A 134 -21.10 -4.39 -24.51
CA LEU A 134 -21.01 -4.07 -23.08
C LEU A 134 -22.34 -3.56 -22.55
N SER A 135 -22.73 -4.00 -21.35
CA SER A 135 -23.88 -3.42 -20.67
C SER A 135 -23.62 -1.97 -20.26
N LYS A 136 -24.68 -1.16 -20.05
CA LYS A 136 -24.54 0.21 -19.49
C LYS A 136 -23.79 0.21 -18.14
N LYS A 137 -23.98 -0.85 -17.34
CA LYS A 137 -23.30 -1.04 -16.04
C LYS A 137 -21.80 -1.28 -16.23
N ASP A 138 -21.41 -2.07 -17.23
CA ASP A 138 -20.00 -2.36 -17.53
C ASP A 138 -19.29 -1.16 -18.15
N ARG A 139 -19.94 -0.45 -19.09
CA ARG A 139 -19.43 0.83 -19.62
C ARG A 139 -19.17 1.84 -18.51
N THR A 140 -20.13 2.02 -17.60
CA THR A 140 -19.98 2.91 -16.44
C THR A 140 -18.86 2.45 -15.48
N PHE A 141 -18.75 1.14 -15.24
CA PHE A 141 -17.72 0.55 -14.39
C PHE A 141 -16.32 0.78 -14.98
N LEU A 142 -16.13 0.47 -16.27
CA LEU A 142 -14.87 0.67 -16.98
C LEU A 142 -14.51 2.15 -17.08
N ALA A 143 -15.45 3.03 -17.47
CA ALA A 143 -15.20 4.47 -17.58
C ALA A 143 -14.70 5.08 -16.25
N LYS A 144 -15.31 4.69 -15.12
CA LYS A 144 -14.85 5.12 -13.78
C LYS A 144 -13.42 4.63 -13.50
N LEU A 145 -13.10 3.39 -13.85
CA LEU A 145 -11.78 2.82 -13.63
C LEU A 145 -10.73 3.40 -14.58
N TYR A 146 -11.05 3.63 -15.85
CA TYR A 146 -10.18 4.29 -16.82
C TYR A 146 -9.81 5.71 -16.37
N LYS A 147 -10.80 6.51 -15.95
CA LYS A 147 -10.56 7.82 -15.35
C LYS A 147 -9.72 7.72 -14.07
N LYS A 148 -10.08 6.80 -13.17
CA LYS A 148 -9.35 6.60 -11.90
C LYS A 148 -7.97 6.00 -12.09
N TYR A 149 -7.65 5.27 -13.14
CA TYR A 149 -6.32 4.73 -13.33
C TYR A 149 -5.53 5.47 -14.38
N ARG A 150 -6.11 6.45 -15.10
CA ARG A 150 -5.48 7.25 -16.18
C ARG A 150 -4.97 6.36 -17.31
N THR A 151 -5.86 5.53 -17.84
CA THR A 151 -5.63 4.62 -18.97
C THR A 151 -6.96 4.38 -19.65
N ASP A 152 -6.93 4.03 -20.91
CA ASP A 152 -8.04 3.62 -21.80
C ASP A 152 -7.91 2.15 -22.23
N ASP A 153 -6.70 1.61 -22.14
CA ASP A 153 -6.36 0.22 -22.43
C ASP A 153 -6.74 -0.72 -21.27
N ILE A 154 -7.55 -1.74 -21.58
CA ILE A 154 -8.08 -2.72 -20.62
C ILE A 154 -7.00 -3.61 -20.00
N ASN A 155 -5.95 -3.96 -20.75
CA ASN A 155 -4.82 -4.77 -20.27
C ASN A 155 -3.94 -3.95 -19.33
N LYS A 156 -3.68 -2.68 -19.68
CA LYS A 156 -3.03 -1.73 -18.77
C LYS A 156 -3.88 -1.53 -17.52
N LEU A 157 -5.20 -1.41 -17.63
CA LEU A 157 -6.09 -1.27 -16.47
C LEU A 157 -5.99 -2.49 -15.55
N ALA A 158 -6.11 -3.71 -16.10
CA ALA A 158 -5.98 -4.95 -15.34
C ALA A 158 -4.62 -5.06 -14.63
N ASN A 159 -3.53 -4.65 -15.27
CA ASN A 159 -2.22 -4.58 -14.62
C ASN A 159 -2.17 -3.53 -13.50
N ARG A 160 -2.74 -2.33 -13.72
CA ARG A 160 -2.78 -1.27 -12.69
C ARG A 160 -3.58 -1.67 -11.44
N LEU A 161 -4.58 -2.54 -11.59
CA LEU A 161 -5.37 -3.13 -10.50
C LEU A 161 -4.68 -4.29 -9.78
N LYS A 162 -3.62 -4.89 -10.35
CA LYS A 162 -2.88 -5.99 -9.70
C LYS A 162 -2.22 -5.46 -8.42
N THR A 163 -2.34 -6.23 -7.33
CA THR A 163 -1.76 -5.91 -6.02
C THR A 163 -0.39 -6.56 -5.86
N HIS A 164 0.36 -6.17 -4.83
CA HIS A 164 1.71 -6.67 -4.52
C HIS A 164 1.79 -7.24 -3.09
N PRO A 165 2.92 -7.86 -2.70
CA PRO A 165 3.07 -8.47 -1.37
C PRO A 165 2.74 -7.52 -0.21
N VAL A 166 2.11 -8.07 0.83
CA VAL A 166 1.70 -7.37 2.05
C VAL A 166 2.90 -6.83 2.80
N SER A 167 4.01 -7.56 2.79
CA SER A 167 5.25 -7.21 3.47
C SER A 167 5.82 -5.87 3.01
N ILE A 168 5.74 -5.55 1.71
CA ILE A 168 6.10 -4.22 1.16
C ILE A 168 5.19 -3.14 1.74
N ILE A 169 3.88 -3.36 1.73
CA ILE A 169 2.90 -2.35 2.15
C ILE A 169 3.01 -2.07 3.65
N LEU A 170 3.18 -3.11 4.48
CA LEU A 170 3.40 -2.96 5.91
C LEU A 170 4.70 -2.23 6.22
N ALA A 171 5.78 -2.53 5.49
CA ALA A 171 7.06 -1.84 5.66
C ALA A 171 6.94 -0.35 5.33
N GLN A 172 6.33 -0.02 4.19
CA GLN A 172 6.06 1.37 3.84
C GLN A 172 5.14 2.04 4.87
N ALA A 173 4.04 1.38 5.28
CA ALA A 173 3.14 1.92 6.28
C ALA A 173 3.87 2.26 7.59
N ALA A 174 4.74 1.37 8.08
CA ALA A 174 5.52 1.62 9.29
C ALA A 174 6.52 2.75 9.12
N ILE A 175 7.24 2.81 7.98
CA ILE A 175 8.23 3.87 7.70
C ILE A 175 7.54 5.22 7.53
N GLU A 176 6.52 5.32 6.67
CA GLU A 176 5.87 6.58 6.31
C GLU A 176 5.03 7.16 7.47
N SER A 177 4.50 6.31 8.35
CA SER A 177 3.73 6.76 9.52
C SER A 177 4.56 6.89 10.80
N GLY A 178 5.83 6.49 10.79
CA GLY A 178 6.65 6.40 12.00
C GLY A 178 6.03 5.44 13.04
N TRP A 179 5.67 4.22 12.60
CA TRP A 179 4.97 3.23 13.43
C TRP A 179 3.64 3.73 14.00
N GLY A 180 2.91 4.54 13.23
CA GLY A 180 1.61 5.11 13.62
C GLY A 180 1.67 6.40 14.44
N GLU A 181 2.87 6.97 14.68
CA GLU A 181 3.00 8.15 15.54
C GLU A 181 2.88 9.48 14.81
N SER A 182 2.93 9.48 13.48
CA SER A 182 2.70 10.67 12.68
C SER A 182 1.35 11.32 13.03
N ARG A 183 1.35 12.65 13.16
CA ARG A 183 0.11 13.43 13.36
C ARG A 183 -0.93 13.15 12.27
N PHE A 184 -0.49 12.92 11.03
CA PHE A 184 -1.38 12.65 9.90
C PHE A 184 -1.98 11.24 9.96
N PHE A 185 -1.23 10.28 10.48
CA PHE A 185 -1.78 8.98 10.83
C PHE A 185 -2.88 9.16 11.90
N LYS A 186 -2.51 9.76 13.04
CA LYS A 186 -3.37 9.90 14.23
C LYS A 186 -4.65 10.71 14.02
N LYS A 187 -4.57 11.81 13.27
CA LYS A 187 -5.68 12.77 13.08
C LYS A 187 -6.41 12.64 11.75
N ALA A 188 -5.84 11.91 10.80
CA ALA A 188 -6.35 11.89 9.43
C ALA A 188 -6.37 10.51 8.78
N ASN A 189 -6.07 9.43 9.53
CA ASN A 189 -5.97 8.06 9.01
C ASN A 189 -5.03 7.95 7.79
N ASN A 190 -4.08 8.90 7.63
CA ASN A 190 -3.25 9.01 6.45
C ASN A 190 -1.92 8.29 6.69
N ILE A 191 -1.85 7.05 6.22
CA ILE A 191 -0.75 6.13 6.49
C ILE A 191 0.53 6.55 5.77
N PHE A 192 0.39 7.04 4.54
CA PHE A 192 1.53 7.26 3.63
C PHE A 192 1.86 8.74 3.41
N GLY A 193 1.31 9.63 4.24
CA GLY A 193 1.54 11.07 4.11
C GLY A 193 1.03 11.65 2.78
N MET A 194 -0.07 11.11 2.22
CA MET A 194 -0.58 11.52 0.91
C MET A 194 -1.01 12.99 0.88
N TRP A 195 -0.49 13.74 -0.08
CA TRP A 195 -0.80 15.15 -0.27
C TRP A 195 -2.22 15.32 -0.83
N SER A 196 -2.89 16.39 -0.39
CA SER A 196 -4.18 16.82 -0.89
C SER A 196 -4.01 18.04 -1.79
N VAL A 197 -4.32 17.87 -3.08
CA VAL A 197 -4.31 18.95 -4.07
C VAL A 197 -5.72 19.48 -4.36
N ASN A 198 -6.75 18.73 -3.99
CA ASN A 198 -8.15 19.13 -4.15
C ASN A 198 -8.64 19.84 -2.88
N LYS A 199 -9.10 21.08 -2.99
CA LYS A 199 -9.59 21.83 -1.81
C LYS A 199 -10.92 21.28 -1.27
N ASN A 200 -11.67 20.55 -2.09
CA ASN A 200 -13.01 20.04 -1.79
C ASN A 200 -12.99 18.63 -1.19
N GLU A 201 -11.82 18.00 -1.05
CA GLU A 201 -11.71 16.71 -0.37
C GLU A 201 -11.34 16.90 1.12
N PRO A 202 -11.74 16.00 2.02
CA PRO A 202 -11.31 16.06 3.42
C PRO A 202 -9.79 16.08 3.53
N ARG A 203 -9.27 17.08 4.24
CA ARG A 203 -7.83 17.33 4.34
C ARG A 203 -7.45 17.99 5.65
N ILE A 204 -6.19 17.87 6.02
CA ILE A 204 -5.60 18.47 7.22
C ILE A 204 -4.37 19.30 6.82
N LYS A 205 -4.25 20.50 7.39
CA LYS A 205 -3.09 21.38 7.16
C LYS A 205 -1.85 20.82 7.86
N ALA A 206 -0.70 20.87 7.18
CA ALA A 206 0.60 20.66 7.78
C ALA A 206 0.98 21.86 8.67
N LEU A 207 1.77 21.61 9.72
CA LEU A 207 2.21 22.69 10.61
C LEU A 207 3.22 23.62 9.91
N LYS A 208 4.08 23.05 9.07
CA LYS A 208 5.06 23.81 8.28
C LYS A 208 4.51 24.13 6.89
N SER A 209 4.80 25.34 6.41
CA SER A 209 4.61 25.73 5.01
C SER A 209 5.81 25.29 4.17
N ARG A 210 5.64 25.25 2.84
CA ARG A 210 6.74 25.04 1.90
C ARG A 210 6.74 26.17 0.89
N LYS A 211 7.86 26.90 0.80
CA LYS A 211 7.99 28.10 -0.04
C LYS A 211 6.84 29.10 0.22
N GLY A 212 6.54 29.35 1.50
CA GLY A 212 5.44 30.24 1.93
C GLY A 212 4.01 29.70 1.72
N LYS A 213 3.84 28.53 1.08
CA LYS A 213 2.50 27.96 0.82
C LYS A 213 2.14 26.88 1.83
N ALA A 214 0.89 26.91 2.30
CA ALA A 214 0.34 25.86 3.15
C ALA A 214 0.29 24.52 2.40
N ILE A 215 0.81 23.47 3.03
CA ILE A 215 0.67 22.09 2.53
C ILE A 215 -0.55 21.46 3.20
N TYR A 216 -1.35 20.74 2.41
CA TYR A 216 -2.47 19.97 2.90
C TYR A 216 -2.25 18.49 2.59
N LEU A 217 -2.63 17.65 3.54
CA LEU A 217 -2.61 16.20 3.40
C LEU A 217 -4.02 15.65 3.47
N LYS A 218 -4.28 14.56 2.75
CA LYS A 218 -5.59 13.91 2.72
C LYS A 218 -6.00 13.43 4.10
N LYS A 219 -7.30 13.48 4.37
CA LYS A 219 -7.95 12.86 5.53
C LYS A 219 -8.90 11.77 5.04
N TYR A 220 -8.77 10.59 5.62
CA TYR A 220 -9.53 9.41 5.25
C TYR A 220 -10.54 9.03 6.32
N ALA A 221 -11.68 8.46 5.90
CA ALA A 221 -12.70 7.97 6.81
C ALA A 221 -12.29 6.67 7.51
N SER A 222 -11.36 5.91 6.92
CA SER A 222 -10.81 4.68 7.50
C SER A 222 -9.40 4.38 7.01
N LEU A 223 -8.72 3.44 7.66
CA LEU A 223 -7.41 2.96 7.22
C LEU A 223 -7.47 2.31 5.83
N SER A 224 -8.54 1.57 5.52
CA SER A 224 -8.71 0.95 4.18
C SER A 224 -8.78 2.00 3.07
N ASP A 225 -9.38 3.17 3.32
CA ASP A 225 -9.44 4.24 2.32
C ASP A 225 -8.05 4.82 2.02
N SER A 226 -7.18 4.90 3.04
CA SER A 226 -5.78 5.31 2.83
C SER A 226 -4.99 4.25 2.04
N ILE A 227 -5.23 2.96 2.26
CA ILE A 227 -4.61 1.89 1.47
C ILE A 227 -5.14 1.89 0.03
N ASP A 228 -6.44 2.12 -0.18
CA ASP A 228 -7.07 2.20 -1.51
C ASP A 228 -6.41 3.31 -2.36
N ASP A 229 -6.14 4.48 -1.78
CA ASP A 229 -5.49 5.59 -2.50
C ASP A 229 -3.99 5.31 -2.74
N TYR A 230 -3.32 4.61 -1.83
CA TYR A 230 -1.96 4.09 -2.06
C TYR A 230 -1.88 3.16 -3.27
N PHE A 231 -2.82 2.21 -3.41
CA PHE A 231 -2.83 1.35 -4.59
C PHE A 231 -3.09 2.13 -5.88
N VAL A 232 -3.87 3.21 -5.82
CA VAL A 232 -4.07 4.11 -6.97
C VAL A 232 -2.78 4.84 -7.33
N LEU A 233 -2.00 5.29 -6.34
CA LEU A 233 -0.68 5.89 -6.57
C LEU A 233 0.25 4.90 -7.28
N ILE A 234 0.43 3.69 -6.73
CA ILE A 234 1.28 2.64 -7.31
C ILE A 234 0.76 2.16 -8.68
N GLY A 235 -0.55 2.21 -8.87
CA GLY A 235 -1.22 1.92 -10.15
C GLY A 235 -0.95 2.95 -11.24
N ARG A 236 -0.38 4.13 -10.94
CA ARG A 236 -0.21 5.23 -11.90
C ARG A 236 1.26 5.62 -12.10
N GLY A 237 1.50 6.52 -13.06
CA GLY A 237 2.74 7.29 -13.18
C GLY A 237 4.05 6.49 -13.11
N ALA A 238 4.95 6.95 -12.23
CA ALA A 238 6.37 6.59 -12.15
C ALA A 238 6.69 5.14 -11.76
N TYR A 239 5.69 4.33 -11.39
CA TYR A 239 5.87 2.94 -10.94
C TYR A 239 5.71 1.90 -12.07
N LYS A 240 5.90 2.30 -13.33
CA LYS A 240 5.75 1.39 -14.49
C LYS A 240 6.69 0.19 -14.41
N SER A 241 7.95 0.40 -14.01
CA SER A 241 8.95 -0.66 -13.85
C SER A 241 8.56 -1.64 -12.74
N PHE A 242 8.11 -1.14 -11.60
CA PHE A 242 7.55 -1.95 -10.52
C PHE A 242 6.37 -2.80 -10.98
N ARG A 243 5.39 -2.20 -11.68
CA ARG A 243 4.22 -2.93 -12.21
C ARG A 243 4.60 -4.01 -13.21
N LYS A 244 5.61 -3.77 -14.06
CA LYS A 244 6.16 -4.80 -14.95
C LYS A 244 6.78 -5.95 -14.16
N LYS A 245 7.67 -5.66 -13.20
CA LYS A 245 8.37 -6.71 -12.44
C LYS A 245 7.43 -7.55 -11.59
N ARG A 246 6.37 -6.95 -11.04
CA ARG A 246 5.29 -7.64 -10.31
C ARG A 246 4.49 -8.62 -11.16
N ASN A 247 4.59 -8.56 -12.49
CA ASN A 247 4.01 -9.61 -13.34
C ASN A 247 4.93 -10.83 -13.50
N ILE A 248 6.19 -10.71 -13.11
CA ILE A 248 7.21 -11.76 -13.27
C ILE A 248 7.47 -12.48 -11.95
N THR A 249 7.43 -11.75 -10.83
CA THR A 249 7.72 -12.30 -9.50
C THR A 249 6.88 -11.65 -8.42
N ASP A 250 6.56 -12.43 -7.39
CA ASP A 250 5.96 -11.96 -6.13
C ASP A 250 7.00 -11.85 -4.99
N ASN A 251 8.30 -12.02 -5.28
CA ASN A 251 9.33 -11.88 -4.24
C ASN A 251 9.46 -10.41 -3.82
N PRO A 252 9.09 -10.04 -2.58
CA PRO A 252 9.11 -8.65 -2.15
C PRO A 252 10.52 -8.04 -2.16
N LEU A 253 11.56 -8.83 -1.89
CA LEU A 253 12.94 -8.35 -1.81
C LEU A 253 13.50 -7.96 -3.19
N ILE A 254 12.94 -8.53 -4.26
CA ILE A 254 13.23 -8.13 -5.65
C ILE A 254 12.38 -6.92 -6.02
N LEU A 255 11.08 -6.95 -5.71
CA LEU A 255 10.14 -5.91 -6.11
C LEU A 255 10.47 -4.53 -5.53
N VAL A 256 10.94 -4.45 -4.29
CA VAL A 256 11.26 -3.16 -3.63
C VAL A 256 12.32 -2.35 -4.36
N GLN A 257 13.23 -2.99 -5.11
CA GLN A 257 14.25 -2.29 -5.91
C GLN A 257 13.62 -1.40 -6.99
N TYR A 258 12.42 -1.74 -7.45
CA TYR A 258 11.70 -1.01 -8.50
C TYR A 258 10.84 0.14 -7.96
N LEU A 259 10.86 0.40 -6.65
CA LEU A 259 10.19 1.53 -6.00
C LEU A 259 11.11 2.75 -5.85
N ILE A 260 12.16 2.85 -6.68
CA ILE A 260 13.13 3.96 -6.66
C ILE A 260 12.47 5.35 -6.73
N ASN A 261 11.39 5.49 -7.50
CA ASN A 261 10.69 6.76 -7.67
C ASN A 261 9.67 7.06 -6.55
N TYR A 262 9.59 6.22 -5.52
CA TYR A 262 8.66 6.42 -4.41
C TYR A 262 9.13 7.53 -3.46
N CYS A 263 10.45 7.65 -3.26
CA CYS A 263 11.07 8.61 -2.36
C CYS A 263 12.26 9.28 -3.06
N GLU A 264 12.53 10.55 -2.75
CA GLU A 264 13.69 11.29 -3.28
C GLU A 264 15.03 10.66 -2.94
N LEU A 265 15.09 9.87 -1.86
CA LEU A 265 16.27 9.11 -1.47
C LEU A 265 16.56 7.93 -2.42
N ARG A 266 15.70 7.68 -3.41
CA ARG A 266 15.90 6.71 -4.50
C ARG A 266 16.38 5.34 -4.00
N GLU A 267 17.57 4.90 -4.41
CA GLU A 267 18.14 3.60 -4.05
C GLU A 267 18.40 3.46 -2.54
N LYS A 268 18.71 4.55 -1.84
CA LYS A 268 18.83 4.52 -0.37
C LYS A 268 17.50 4.12 0.27
N TYR A 269 16.38 4.60 -0.28
CA TYR A 269 15.05 4.22 0.19
C TYR A 269 14.75 2.74 -0.08
N THR A 270 15.04 2.24 -1.28
CA THR A 270 14.72 0.85 -1.63
C THR A 270 15.56 -0.16 -0.83
N ARG A 271 16.83 0.17 -0.53
CA ARG A 271 17.67 -0.60 0.41
C ARG A 271 17.09 -0.59 1.82
N LYS A 272 16.74 0.60 2.34
CA LYS A 272 16.09 0.73 3.66
C LYS A 272 14.82 -0.13 3.74
N LEU A 273 13.99 -0.09 2.69
CA LEU A 273 12.75 -0.85 2.61
C LEU A 273 13.01 -2.37 2.61
N ARG A 274 14.00 -2.84 1.83
CA ARG A 274 14.43 -4.25 1.82
C ARG A 274 14.87 -4.70 3.22
N ASN A 275 15.75 -3.94 3.86
CA ASN A 275 16.29 -4.28 5.18
C ASN A 275 15.19 -4.27 6.24
N PHE A 276 14.25 -3.31 6.16
CA PHE A 276 13.10 -3.26 7.07
C PHE A 276 12.23 -4.51 6.98
N ILE A 277 11.95 -4.99 5.75
CA ILE A 277 11.17 -6.23 5.53
C ILE A 277 11.87 -7.44 6.15
N VAL A 278 13.18 -7.55 5.97
CA VAL A 278 14.00 -8.64 6.47
C VAL A 278 14.06 -8.61 8.00
N HIS A 279 14.50 -7.50 8.58
CA HIS A 279 14.70 -7.35 10.02
C HIS A 279 13.41 -7.58 10.81
N ASN A 280 12.28 -7.06 10.33
CA ASN A 280 10.97 -7.24 10.98
C ASN A 280 10.26 -8.54 10.55
N LYS A 281 10.93 -9.42 9.79
CA LYS A 281 10.41 -10.72 9.32
C LYS A 281 9.03 -10.61 8.64
N LEU A 282 8.81 -9.56 7.85
CA LEU A 282 7.47 -9.20 7.36
C LEU A 282 6.91 -10.14 6.29
N ARG A 283 7.76 -10.96 5.65
CA ARG A 283 7.33 -11.94 4.63
C ARG A 283 6.31 -12.94 5.18
N LYS A 284 6.28 -13.17 6.50
CA LYS A 284 5.25 -14.02 7.14
C LYS A 284 3.82 -13.50 6.90
N PHE A 285 3.65 -12.19 6.75
CA PHE A 285 2.34 -11.56 6.51
C PHE A 285 1.83 -11.75 5.07
N ASP A 286 2.69 -12.13 4.12
CA ASP A 286 2.29 -12.38 2.73
C ASP A 286 1.36 -13.60 2.58
N LYS A 287 1.29 -14.46 3.62
CA LYS A 287 0.43 -15.64 3.68
C LYS A 287 -0.95 -15.37 4.31
N PHE A 288 -1.20 -14.17 4.82
CA PHE A 288 -2.47 -13.83 5.47
C PHE A 288 -3.57 -13.56 4.45
N ARG A 289 -4.80 -13.97 4.77
CA ARG A 289 -5.98 -13.85 3.92
C ARG A 289 -7.18 -13.42 4.76
N ILE A 290 -8.21 -12.89 4.11
CA ILE A 290 -9.52 -12.71 4.73
C ILE A 290 -10.15 -14.10 4.87
N ASP A 291 -10.72 -14.38 6.03
CA ASP A 291 -11.45 -15.63 6.25
C ASP A 291 -12.60 -15.78 5.24
N LYS A 292 -12.75 -17.00 4.70
CA LYS A 292 -13.73 -17.34 3.66
C LYS A 292 -15.17 -17.03 4.05
N GLN A 293 -15.50 -17.02 5.35
CA GLN A 293 -16.83 -16.66 5.82
C GLN A 293 -17.23 -15.21 5.48
N TYR A 294 -16.25 -14.33 5.20
CA TYR A 294 -16.47 -12.93 4.82
C TYR A 294 -16.39 -12.69 3.31
N LEU A 295 -16.30 -13.75 2.49
CA LEU A 295 -16.11 -13.69 1.04
C LEU A 295 -17.26 -14.32 0.24
#